data_AF-A0A091C657-F1
#
_entry.id   AF-A0A091C657-F1
#
_cell.length_a   1.000
_cell.length_b   1.000
_cell.length_c   1.000
_cell.angle_alpha   90.00
_cell.angle_beta   90.00
_cell.angle_gamma   90.00
#
_symmetry.space_group_name_H-M   'P 1'
#
loop_
_entity.id
_entity.type
_entity.pdbx_description
1 polymer ?
#
loop_
_entity_poly.entity_id
_entity_poly.type
_entity_poly.pdbx_seq_one_letter_code
_entity_poly.pdbx_strand_id
1 'polypeptide(L)'
;MKTPTSLTFEDQLSLLQSRGMKVSKRDVNKLKIIGYYRIKQFAAPLANKNNSNKHTYDDYSGVNFSEVLTRYYQDKNLRIHLLHAIEKIEVALKTRLSFILGNSYGPFGYLNFSNWCDKHNYKKFEIETRQFQFKKSLLKSIKRSFINDVKDTNNQDVDGFPTIWLAVEVLTFGELVRIVEILSDKNKKKLSEMFNCTKKELISWLKCLNFVRNICAHNANVIDLQLSTKPLCRKQWKGYLYTVNGDNSRTPSNKLGIVILIIKHFVNTINKKYGWRNINKDICRLVDKSDERAHLLGFLDSNIVYELFGK
;
A
#
# COMPACT_ATOMS: atom_id res chain seq x y z
N MET A 1 -3.57 36.03 12.89
CA MET A 1 -4.21 34.73 13.19
C MET A 1 -4.09 34.47 14.69
N LYS A 2 -5.17 34.04 15.36
CA LYS A 2 -5.08 33.64 16.77
C LYS A 2 -4.29 32.33 16.87
N THR A 3 -3.33 32.27 17.78
CA THR A 3 -2.55 31.06 18.06
C THR A 3 -3.48 29.97 18.60
N PRO A 4 -3.44 28.73 18.08
CA PRO A 4 -4.26 27.65 18.61
C PRO A 4 -3.86 27.31 20.04
N THR A 5 -4.86 27.03 20.89
CA THR A 5 -4.66 26.61 22.28
C THR A 5 -4.64 25.10 22.39
N SER A 6 -3.79 24.57 23.27
CA SER A 6 -3.79 23.14 23.60
C SER A 6 -4.96 22.82 24.53
N LEU A 7 -5.63 21.69 24.28
CA LEU A 7 -6.74 21.18 25.09
C LEU A 7 -6.27 20.01 25.96
N THR A 8 -6.78 19.91 27.18
CA THR A 8 -6.62 18.72 28.02
C THR A 8 -7.31 17.50 27.39
N PHE A 9 -7.02 16.29 27.86
CA PHE A 9 -7.68 15.09 27.31
C PHE A 9 -9.19 15.06 27.61
N GLU A 10 -9.57 15.60 28.78
CA GLU A 10 -10.95 15.78 29.22
C GLU A 10 -11.68 16.80 28.34
N ASP A 11 -11.02 17.92 27.98
CA ASP A 11 -11.57 18.90 27.05
C ASP A 11 -11.67 18.36 25.63
N GLN A 12 -10.69 17.55 25.19
CA GLN A 12 -10.75 16.84 23.92
C GLN A 12 -11.95 15.88 23.85
N LEU A 13 -12.26 15.18 24.94
CA LEU A 13 -13.43 14.31 25.04
C LEU A 13 -14.72 15.13 25.00
N SER A 14 -14.77 16.22 25.78
CA SER A 14 -15.90 17.16 25.79
C SER A 14 -16.14 17.77 24.40
N LEU A 15 -15.08 18.03 23.63
CA LEU A 15 -15.17 18.52 22.25
C LEU A 15 -15.73 17.47 21.28
N LEU A 16 -15.47 16.17 21.48
CA LEU A 16 -16.15 15.13 20.70
C LEU A 16 -17.64 15.07 21.04
N GLN A 17 -17.97 15.18 22.34
CA GLN A 17 -19.33 15.19 22.82
C GLN A 17 -20.12 16.40 22.31
N SER A 18 -19.53 17.60 22.32
CA SER A 18 -20.16 18.82 21.81
C SER A 18 -20.42 18.78 20.31
N ARG A 19 -19.71 17.91 19.57
CA ARG A 19 -19.94 17.62 18.15
C ARG A 19 -20.95 16.50 17.92
N GLY A 20 -21.63 16.03 18.95
CA GLY A 20 -22.70 15.03 18.85
C GLY A 20 -22.26 13.57 19.05
N MET A 21 -20.96 13.30 19.26
CA MET A 21 -20.48 11.94 19.48
C MET A 21 -20.91 11.42 20.85
N LYS A 22 -21.48 10.21 20.89
CA LYS A 22 -21.80 9.52 22.15
C LYS A 22 -20.53 8.98 22.78
N VAL A 23 -20.12 9.58 23.90
CA VAL A 23 -18.90 9.26 24.65
C VAL A 23 -19.21 8.91 26.11
N SER A 24 -18.31 8.18 26.75
CA SER A 24 -18.31 7.87 28.19
C SER A 24 -17.05 8.42 28.86
N LYS A 25 -17.09 8.71 30.18
CA LYS A 25 -15.94 9.26 30.91
C LYS A 25 -14.65 8.41 30.77
N ARG A 26 -14.80 7.08 30.67
CA ARG A 26 -13.66 6.16 30.49
C ARG A 26 -12.97 6.27 29.13
N ASP A 27 -13.62 6.83 28.12
CA ASP A 27 -13.06 6.95 26.76
C ASP A 27 -11.87 7.92 26.70
N VAL A 28 -11.73 8.81 27.69
CA VAL A 28 -10.55 9.67 27.86
C VAL A 28 -9.25 8.87 27.89
N ASN A 29 -9.27 7.66 28.46
CA ASN A 29 -8.09 6.79 28.54
C ASN A 29 -7.62 6.33 27.16
N LYS A 30 -8.53 6.22 26.18
CA LYS A 30 -8.17 5.91 24.79
C LYS A 30 -7.60 7.13 24.07
N LEU A 31 -8.11 8.33 24.35
CA LEU A 31 -7.54 9.58 23.81
C LEU A 31 -6.10 9.81 24.28
N LYS A 32 -5.76 9.44 25.52
CA LYS A 32 -4.40 9.49 26.06
C LYS A 32 -3.38 8.64 25.27
N ILE A 33 -3.84 7.53 24.68
CA ILE A 33 -2.98 6.56 23.98
C ILE A 33 -2.99 6.79 22.47
N ILE A 34 -4.16 7.02 21.88
CA ILE A 34 -4.37 7.07 20.42
C ILE A 34 -4.26 8.51 19.89
N GLY A 35 -4.64 9.49 20.71
CA GLY A 35 -4.69 10.91 20.36
C GLY A 35 -5.98 11.33 19.66
N TYR A 36 -6.43 12.56 19.92
CA TYR A 36 -7.68 13.12 19.40
C TYR A 36 -7.76 13.10 17.87
N TYR A 37 -6.74 13.61 17.17
CA TYR A 37 -6.79 13.70 15.71
C TYR A 37 -6.79 12.34 15.02
N ARG A 38 -6.20 11.32 15.66
CA ARG A 38 -6.26 9.95 15.17
C ARG A 38 -7.69 9.41 15.29
N ILE A 39 -8.35 9.59 16.44
CA ILE A 39 -9.77 9.24 16.59
C ILE A 39 -10.63 10.00 15.59
N LYS A 40 -10.39 11.32 15.46
CA LYS A 40 -11.11 12.18 14.51
C LYS A 40 -11.00 11.66 13.07
N GLN A 41 -9.81 11.20 12.65
CA GLN A 41 -9.60 10.62 11.33
C GLN A 41 -10.52 9.42 11.05
N PHE A 42 -10.74 8.53 12.03
CA PHE A 42 -11.63 7.38 11.89
C PHE A 42 -13.11 7.72 12.09
N ALA A 43 -13.42 8.84 12.73
CA ALA A 43 -14.78 9.35 12.87
C ALA A 43 -15.27 10.08 11.62
N ALA A 44 -14.37 10.71 10.85
CA ALA A 44 -14.73 11.54 9.70
C ALA A 44 -15.64 10.84 8.65
N PRO A 45 -15.42 9.56 8.28
CA PRO A 45 -16.33 8.86 7.35
C PRO A 45 -17.74 8.61 7.91
N LEU A 46 -17.89 8.63 9.24
CA LEU A 46 -19.16 8.42 9.95
C LEU A 46 -19.90 9.74 10.23
N ALA A 47 -19.30 10.89 9.87
CA ALA A 47 -19.92 12.19 10.09
C ALA A 47 -21.12 12.41 9.15
N ASN A 48 -22.14 13.11 9.64
CA ASN A 48 -23.35 13.44 8.90
C ASN A 48 -23.05 14.50 7.83
N LYS A 49 -23.06 14.11 6.56
CA LYS A 49 -22.74 15.00 5.42
C LYS A 49 -23.85 16.00 5.07
N ASN A 50 -25.07 15.78 5.52
CA ASN A 50 -26.19 16.68 5.21
C ASN A 50 -26.11 18.00 6.01
N ASN A 51 -25.36 18.03 7.11
CA ASN A 51 -25.19 19.21 7.96
C ASN A 51 -23.83 19.90 7.79
N SER A 52 -22.88 19.32 7.04
CA SER A 52 -21.52 19.87 6.92
C SER A 52 -21.44 21.19 6.13
N ASN A 53 -22.43 21.52 5.31
CA ASN A 53 -22.50 22.85 4.66
C ASN A 53 -22.98 23.97 5.61
N LYS A 54 -23.50 23.63 6.81
CA LYS A 54 -23.96 24.60 7.82
C LYS A 54 -23.02 24.74 9.03
N HIS A 55 -22.12 23.77 9.26
CA HIS A 55 -21.23 23.78 10.41
C HIS A 55 -19.75 23.95 10.01
N THR A 56 -19.00 24.68 10.83
CA THR A 56 -17.53 24.81 10.72
C THR A 56 -16.78 23.56 11.20
N TYR A 57 -17.50 22.48 11.54
CA TYR A 57 -16.98 21.25 12.12
C TYR A 57 -17.79 20.02 11.71
N ASP A 58 -17.19 18.83 11.87
CA ASP A 58 -17.81 17.53 11.58
C ASP A 58 -18.91 17.20 12.60
N ASP A 59 -20.13 16.94 12.13
CA ASP A 59 -21.29 16.52 12.94
C ASP A 59 -21.27 14.99 13.14
N TYR A 60 -21.11 14.55 14.38
CA TYR A 60 -21.07 13.14 14.79
C TYR A 60 -22.35 12.68 15.48
N SER A 61 -23.47 13.39 15.31
CA SER A 61 -24.75 13.02 15.89
C SER A 61 -25.14 11.59 15.51
N GLY A 62 -25.34 10.75 16.53
CA GLY A 62 -25.67 9.32 16.36
C GLY A 62 -24.46 8.38 16.35
N VAL A 63 -23.23 8.89 16.22
CA VAL A 63 -21.99 8.10 16.20
C VAL A 63 -21.56 7.77 17.63
N ASN A 64 -21.24 6.50 17.90
CA ASN A 64 -20.67 6.06 19.18
C ASN A 64 -19.14 6.05 19.13
N PHE A 65 -18.49 6.51 20.21
CA PHE A 65 -17.02 6.45 20.33
C PHE A 65 -16.48 5.01 20.17
N SER A 66 -17.21 4.02 20.70
CA SER A 66 -16.86 2.60 20.57
C SER A 66 -16.85 2.10 19.11
N GLU A 67 -17.71 2.65 18.26
CA GLU A 67 -17.74 2.33 16.83
C GLU A 67 -16.49 2.88 16.12
N VAL A 68 -16.17 4.15 16.37
CA VAL A 68 -14.94 4.79 15.85
C VAL A 68 -13.69 4.00 16.29
N LEU A 69 -13.66 3.60 17.56
CA LEU A 69 -12.56 2.83 18.12
C LEU A 69 -12.46 1.43 17.49
N THR A 70 -13.60 0.77 17.24
CA THR A 70 -13.64 -0.51 16.53
C THR A 70 -13.05 -0.36 15.12
N ARG A 71 -13.45 0.69 14.40
CA ARG A 71 -12.94 1.01 13.06
C ARG A 71 -11.43 1.22 13.05
N TYR A 72 -10.89 1.93 14.05
CA TYR A 72 -9.43 2.10 14.25
C TYR A 72 -8.69 0.76 14.42
N TYR A 73 -9.21 -0.15 15.25
CA TYR A 73 -8.56 -1.44 15.47
C TYR A 73 -8.69 -2.37 14.26
N GLN A 74 -9.80 -2.33 13.54
CA GLN A 74 -9.97 -3.06 12.28
C GLN A 74 -8.94 -2.59 11.24
N ASP A 75 -8.76 -1.27 11.07
CA ASP A 75 -7.73 -0.71 10.20
C ASP A 75 -6.32 -1.16 10.62
N LYS A 76 -6.00 -1.12 11.92
CA LYS A 76 -4.71 -1.60 12.45
C LYS A 76 -4.45 -3.07 12.09
N ASN A 77 -5.42 -3.96 12.32
CA ASN A 77 -5.26 -5.38 12.03
C ASN A 77 -5.10 -5.62 10.52
N LEU A 78 -5.91 -4.95 9.71
CA LEU A 78 -5.83 -5.06 8.27
C LEU A 78 -4.47 -4.59 7.74
N ARG A 79 -3.91 -3.46 8.22
CA ARG A 79 -2.57 -2.99 7.83
C ARG A 79 -1.49 -4.06 8.07
N ILE A 80 -1.54 -4.75 9.21
CA ILE A 80 -0.58 -5.82 9.54
C ILE A 80 -0.72 -6.98 8.54
N HIS A 81 -1.95 -7.42 8.26
CA HIS A 81 -2.18 -8.52 7.33
C HIS A 81 -1.87 -8.16 5.87
N LEU A 82 -2.10 -6.90 5.46
CA LEU A 82 -1.70 -6.39 4.15
C LEU A 82 -0.17 -6.33 4.03
N LEU A 83 0.55 -5.87 5.06
CA LEU A 83 2.01 -5.89 5.08
C LEU A 83 2.55 -7.31 4.92
N HIS A 84 1.97 -8.28 5.63
CA HIS A 84 2.35 -9.68 5.51
C HIS A 84 2.13 -10.23 4.09
N ALA A 85 1.05 -9.85 3.40
CA ALA A 85 0.81 -10.25 2.02
C ALA A 85 1.75 -9.55 1.02
N ILE A 86 2.00 -8.25 1.21
CA ILE A 86 2.88 -7.46 0.33
C ILE A 86 4.33 -7.89 0.49
N GLU A 87 4.78 -8.24 1.70
CA GLU A 87 6.13 -8.76 1.95
C GLU A 87 6.44 -9.98 1.07
N LYS A 88 5.50 -10.91 0.90
CA LYS A 88 5.66 -12.05 -0.02
C LYS A 88 5.88 -11.63 -1.47
N ILE A 89 5.19 -10.57 -1.90
CA ILE A 89 5.33 -10.01 -3.24
C ILE A 89 6.71 -9.36 -3.38
N GLU A 90 7.16 -8.63 -2.37
CA GLU A 90 8.49 -8.00 -2.32
C GLU A 90 9.62 -9.05 -2.42
N VAL A 91 9.57 -10.10 -1.60
CA VAL A 91 10.56 -11.21 -1.64
C VAL A 91 10.57 -11.91 -2.99
N ALA A 92 9.40 -12.22 -3.54
CA ALA A 92 9.30 -12.81 -4.88
C ALA A 92 9.86 -11.88 -5.95
N LEU A 93 9.61 -10.57 -5.85
CA LEU A 93 10.15 -9.57 -6.76
C LEU A 93 11.67 -9.51 -6.69
N LYS A 94 12.27 -9.47 -5.48
CA LYS A 94 13.72 -9.50 -5.27
C LYS A 94 14.35 -10.70 -5.98
N THR A 95 13.81 -11.88 -5.71
CA THR A 95 14.31 -13.16 -6.28
C THR A 95 14.24 -13.15 -7.80
N ARG A 96 13.09 -12.79 -8.38
CA ARG A 96 12.86 -12.84 -9.83
C ARG A 96 13.67 -11.77 -10.57
N LEU A 97 13.77 -10.58 -10.00
CA LEU A 97 14.58 -9.50 -10.57
C LEU A 97 16.07 -9.86 -10.55
N SER A 98 16.55 -10.41 -9.43
CA SER A 98 17.91 -10.91 -9.30
C SER A 98 18.22 -11.98 -10.33
N PHE A 99 17.34 -12.97 -10.49
CA PHE A 99 17.49 -14.02 -11.51
C PHE A 99 17.57 -13.46 -12.93
N ILE A 100 16.68 -12.53 -13.31
CA ILE A 100 16.67 -11.94 -14.66
C ILE A 100 17.96 -11.17 -14.94
N LEU A 101 18.37 -10.31 -14.01
CA LEU A 101 19.55 -9.46 -14.18
C LEU A 101 20.85 -10.26 -14.08
N GLY A 102 20.96 -11.16 -13.10
CA GLY A 102 22.12 -12.01 -12.89
C GLY A 102 22.38 -12.95 -14.07
N ASN A 103 21.36 -13.61 -14.60
CA ASN A 103 21.55 -14.53 -15.73
C ASN A 103 21.84 -13.81 -17.04
N SER A 104 21.32 -12.61 -17.24
CA SER A 104 21.46 -11.90 -18.52
C SER A 104 22.70 -11.01 -18.58
N TYR A 105 23.19 -10.55 -17.43
CA TYR A 105 24.24 -9.52 -17.35
C TYR A 105 25.37 -9.86 -16.36
N GLY A 106 25.35 -11.03 -15.74
CA GLY A 106 26.33 -11.46 -14.74
C GLY A 106 26.10 -10.85 -13.34
N PRO A 107 26.98 -11.18 -12.37
CA PRO A 107 26.83 -10.80 -10.96
C PRO A 107 26.71 -9.29 -10.74
N PHE A 108 27.47 -8.51 -11.48
CA PHE A 108 27.61 -7.05 -11.31
C PHE A 108 26.97 -6.24 -12.45
N GLY A 109 26.39 -6.91 -13.46
CA GLY A 109 25.84 -6.23 -14.63
C GLY A 109 24.72 -5.24 -14.32
N TYR A 110 24.04 -5.41 -13.18
CA TYR A 110 23.03 -4.48 -12.70
C TYR A 110 23.58 -3.07 -12.41
N LEU A 111 24.88 -2.93 -12.14
CA LEU A 111 25.54 -1.66 -11.84
C LEU A 111 25.70 -0.76 -13.06
N ASN A 112 25.66 -1.31 -14.27
CA ASN A 112 25.70 -0.57 -15.52
C ASN A 112 24.30 -0.53 -16.15
N PHE A 113 23.55 0.51 -15.83
CA PHE A 113 22.14 0.65 -16.21
C PHE A 113 21.98 0.66 -17.74
N SER A 114 22.97 1.18 -18.46
CA SER A 114 22.96 1.23 -19.92
C SER A 114 22.91 -0.16 -20.57
N ASN A 115 23.20 -1.25 -19.86
CA ASN A 115 23.15 -2.59 -20.44
C ASN A 115 21.75 -3.22 -20.44
N TRP A 116 20.87 -2.79 -19.53
CA TRP A 116 19.61 -3.49 -19.26
C TRP A 116 18.38 -2.60 -19.22
N CYS A 117 18.55 -1.27 -19.15
CA CYS A 117 17.45 -0.32 -19.11
C CYS A 117 16.80 -0.06 -20.48
N ASP A 118 15.64 0.59 -20.46
CA ASP A 118 14.90 1.04 -21.62
C ASP A 118 15.49 2.34 -22.17
N LYS A 119 16.30 2.21 -23.22
CA LYS A 119 16.94 3.35 -23.90
C LYS A 119 15.99 4.14 -24.81
N HIS A 120 14.79 3.63 -25.07
CA HIS A 120 13.82 4.31 -25.94
C HIS A 120 13.04 5.37 -25.16
N ASN A 121 12.65 5.05 -23.92
CA ASN A 121 11.83 5.93 -23.08
C ASN A 121 12.64 6.79 -22.10
N TYR A 122 13.94 6.54 -21.94
CA TYR A 122 14.80 7.31 -21.03
C TYR A 122 16.03 7.84 -21.75
N LYS A 123 16.33 9.12 -21.55
CA LYS A 123 17.52 9.77 -22.10
C LYS A 123 18.77 9.29 -21.36
N LYS A 124 19.92 9.30 -22.05
CA LYS A 124 21.22 8.89 -21.49
C LYS A 124 21.53 9.56 -20.14
N PHE A 125 21.35 10.88 -20.06
CA PHE A 125 21.56 11.64 -18.82
C PHE A 125 20.66 11.19 -17.65
N GLU A 126 19.40 10.82 -17.93
CA GLU A 126 18.47 10.33 -16.90
C GLU A 126 18.90 8.95 -16.38
N ILE A 127 19.36 8.08 -17.29
CA ILE A 127 19.90 6.75 -16.95
C ILE A 127 21.14 6.89 -16.07
N GLU A 128 22.09 7.75 -16.44
CA GLU A 128 23.31 8.02 -15.67
C GLU A 128 23.00 8.61 -14.29
N THR A 129 22.07 9.56 -14.22
CA THR A 129 21.61 10.16 -12.96
C THR A 129 21.01 9.11 -12.03
N ARG A 130 20.13 8.24 -12.55
CA ARG A 130 19.52 7.15 -11.78
C ARG A 130 20.55 6.13 -11.33
N GLN A 131 21.50 5.77 -12.19
CA GLN A 131 22.60 4.86 -11.85
C GLN A 131 23.44 5.43 -10.69
N PHE A 132 23.83 6.70 -10.77
CA PHE A 132 24.59 7.36 -9.72
C PHE A 132 23.83 7.37 -8.38
N GLN A 133 22.55 7.77 -8.40
CA GLN A 133 21.70 7.79 -7.20
C GLN A 133 21.51 6.40 -6.61
N PHE A 134 21.31 5.38 -7.46
CA PHE A 134 21.18 4.00 -7.05
C PHE A 134 22.45 3.48 -6.37
N LYS A 135 23.61 3.64 -7.02
CA LYS A 135 24.91 3.23 -6.45
C LYS A 135 25.17 3.90 -5.09
N LYS A 136 24.93 5.21 -5.00
CA LYS A 136 25.06 5.97 -3.74
C LYS A 136 24.14 5.43 -2.63
N SER A 137 22.88 5.15 -2.95
CA SER A 137 21.92 4.58 -2.00
C SER A 137 22.35 3.18 -1.56
N LEU A 138 22.75 2.33 -2.51
CA LEU A 138 23.13 0.95 -2.27
C LEU A 138 24.34 0.84 -1.32
N LEU A 139 25.40 1.62 -1.54
CA LEU A 139 26.56 1.67 -0.63
C LEU A 139 26.16 2.06 0.79
N LYS A 140 25.19 2.98 0.94
CA LYS A 140 24.67 3.38 2.25
C LYS A 140 23.89 2.24 2.92
N SER A 141 23.08 1.51 2.15
CA SER A 141 22.33 0.34 2.64
C SER A 141 23.24 -0.80 3.04
N ILE A 142 24.28 -1.09 2.26
CA ILE A 142 25.32 -2.11 2.56
C ILE A 142 25.99 -1.83 3.91
N LYS A 143 26.46 -0.58 4.13
CA LYS A 143 27.11 -0.18 5.38
C LYS A 143 26.22 -0.37 6.61
N ARG A 144 24.90 -0.21 6.45
CA ARG A 144 23.90 -0.36 7.51
C ARG A 144 23.34 -1.78 7.63
N SER A 145 23.67 -2.66 6.70
CA SER A 145 23.13 -4.02 6.65
C SER A 145 23.71 -4.87 7.78
N PHE A 146 22.88 -5.76 8.32
CA PHE A 146 23.28 -6.83 9.23
C PHE A 146 23.54 -8.16 8.50
N ILE A 147 23.38 -8.20 7.18
CA ILE A 147 23.66 -9.39 6.36
C ILE A 147 25.18 -9.49 6.16
N ASN A 148 25.78 -10.54 6.70
CA ASN A 148 27.23 -10.75 6.62
C ASN A 148 27.72 -10.96 5.19
N ASP A 149 27.00 -11.75 4.39
CA ASP A 149 27.38 -12.07 3.01
C ASP A 149 27.49 -10.83 2.10
N VAL A 150 26.72 -9.78 2.39
CA VAL A 150 26.79 -8.50 1.65
C VAL A 150 28.11 -7.77 1.90
N LYS A 151 28.79 -8.07 3.02
CA LYS A 151 30.08 -7.51 3.41
C LYS A 151 31.26 -8.44 3.10
N ASP A 152 31.00 -9.64 2.60
CA ASP A 152 32.05 -10.57 2.17
C ASP A 152 32.71 -10.04 0.90
N THR A 153 34.03 -9.88 0.95
CA THR A 153 34.84 -9.38 -0.17
C THR A 153 34.79 -10.31 -1.38
N ASN A 154 34.54 -11.62 -1.20
CA ASN A 154 34.38 -12.56 -2.31
C ASN A 154 33.11 -12.30 -3.13
N ASN A 155 32.15 -11.60 -2.54
CA ASN A 155 30.88 -11.26 -3.14
C ASN A 155 30.80 -9.81 -3.62
N GLN A 156 31.91 -9.06 -3.57
CA GLN A 156 31.97 -7.65 -3.96
C GLN A 156 32.83 -7.42 -5.20
N ASP A 157 32.51 -6.37 -5.96
CA ASP A 157 33.40 -5.83 -6.98
C ASP A 157 34.46 -4.91 -6.37
N VAL A 158 35.32 -4.34 -7.23
CA VAL A 158 36.41 -3.43 -6.82
C VAL A 158 35.94 -2.15 -6.13
N ASP A 159 34.68 -1.75 -6.36
CA ASP A 159 34.07 -0.56 -5.79
C ASP A 159 33.25 -0.87 -4.51
N GLY A 160 33.24 -2.14 -4.06
CA GLY A 160 32.53 -2.61 -2.88
C GLY A 160 31.04 -2.87 -3.10
N PHE A 161 30.58 -3.02 -4.35
CA PHE A 161 29.21 -3.41 -4.66
C PHE A 161 29.05 -4.92 -4.66
N PRO A 162 28.00 -5.47 -4.01
CA PRO A 162 27.80 -6.90 -3.95
C PRO A 162 27.24 -7.46 -5.27
N THR A 163 27.26 -8.77 -5.42
CA THR A 163 26.53 -9.46 -6.48
C THR A 163 25.02 -9.16 -6.42
N ILE A 164 24.31 -9.21 -7.56
CA ILE A 164 22.90 -8.82 -7.63
C ILE A 164 21.98 -9.59 -6.67
N TRP A 165 22.25 -10.88 -6.40
CA TRP A 165 21.44 -11.68 -5.47
C TRP A 165 21.60 -11.25 -4.01
N LEU A 166 22.72 -10.63 -3.65
CA LEU A 166 22.90 -10.00 -2.35
C LEU A 166 22.45 -8.55 -2.36
N ALA A 167 22.62 -7.84 -3.49
CA ALA A 167 22.20 -6.46 -3.64
C ALA A 167 20.69 -6.31 -3.40
N VAL A 168 19.86 -7.19 -3.98
CA VAL A 168 18.40 -7.11 -3.82
C VAL A 168 17.93 -7.28 -2.37
N GLU A 169 18.69 -7.97 -1.53
CA GLU A 169 18.32 -8.18 -0.13
C GLU A 169 18.35 -6.89 0.69
N VAL A 170 19.28 -5.98 0.38
CA VAL A 170 19.40 -4.68 1.06
C VAL A 170 18.60 -3.56 0.41
N LEU A 171 17.95 -3.82 -0.73
CA LEU A 171 17.06 -2.85 -1.37
C LEU A 171 15.70 -2.79 -0.67
N THR A 172 15.18 -1.57 -0.59
CA THR A 172 13.80 -1.30 -0.21
C THR A 172 12.84 -1.64 -1.35
N PHE A 173 11.57 -1.91 -1.02
CA PHE A 173 10.54 -2.12 -2.05
C PHE A 173 10.49 -0.98 -3.09
N GLY A 174 10.57 0.28 -2.65
CA GLY A 174 10.56 1.44 -3.53
C GLY A 174 11.77 1.51 -4.47
N GLU A 175 12.94 1.01 -4.07
CA GLU A 175 14.09 0.87 -4.97
C GLU A 175 13.86 -0.22 -6.02
N LEU A 176 13.28 -1.35 -5.64
CA LEU A 176 12.91 -2.41 -6.59
C LEU A 176 11.92 -1.90 -7.63
N VAL A 177 10.86 -1.19 -7.21
CA VAL A 177 9.88 -0.61 -8.15
C VAL A 177 10.57 0.35 -9.13
N ARG A 178 11.48 1.21 -8.65
CA ARG A 178 12.26 2.12 -9.51
C ARG A 178 13.14 1.40 -10.52
N ILE A 179 13.76 0.26 -10.15
CA ILE A 179 14.53 -0.58 -11.08
C ILE A 179 13.60 -1.16 -12.14
N VAL A 180 12.47 -1.75 -11.72
CA VAL A 180 11.51 -2.40 -12.64
C VAL A 180 10.94 -1.39 -13.66
N GLU A 181 10.70 -0.15 -13.25
CA GLU A 181 10.23 0.93 -14.15
C GLU A 181 11.17 1.22 -15.32
N ILE A 182 12.48 1.11 -15.10
CA ILE A 182 13.48 1.44 -16.12
C ILE A 182 14.00 0.22 -16.87
N LEU A 183 13.63 -1.00 -16.48
CA LEU A 183 13.97 -2.21 -17.24
C LEU A 183 13.61 -2.07 -18.73
N SER A 184 14.42 -2.62 -19.61
CA SER A 184 14.08 -2.76 -21.03
C SER A 184 12.76 -3.51 -21.23
N ASP A 185 12.12 -3.32 -22.39
CA ASP A 185 10.85 -4.00 -22.69
C ASP A 185 10.96 -5.53 -22.59
N LYS A 186 12.09 -6.08 -23.05
CA LYS A 186 12.45 -7.51 -22.95
C LYS A 186 12.46 -7.98 -21.49
N ASN A 187 13.12 -7.25 -20.60
CA ASN A 187 13.23 -7.64 -19.19
C ASN A 187 11.89 -7.43 -18.44
N LYS A 188 11.15 -6.37 -18.76
CA LYS A 188 9.79 -6.16 -18.23
C LYS A 188 8.87 -7.31 -18.63
N LYS A 189 8.94 -7.77 -19.89
CA LYS A 189 8.14 -8.90 -20.39
C LYS A 189 8.42 -10.17 -19.60
N LYS A 190 9.70 -10.57 -19.47
CA LYS A 190 10.11 -11.74 -18.67
C LYS A 190 9.57 -11.66 -17.25
N LEU A 191 9.73 -10.51 -16.59
CA LEU A 191 9.27 -10.34 -15.22
C LEU A 191 7.74 -10.39 -15.11
N SER A 192 7.01 -9.73 -16.02
CA SER A 192 5.56 -9.69 -15.98
C SER A 192 4.93 -11.06 -16.23
N GLU A 193 5.53 -11.88 -17.09
CA GLU A 193 5.13 -13.27 -17.34
C GLU A 193 5.24 -14.13 -16.07
N MET A 194 6.32 -14.00 -15.30
CA MET A 194 6.47 -14.70 -14.02
C MET A 194 5.37 -14.32 -13.01
N PHE A 195 4.82 -13.11 -13.10
CA PHE A 195 3.71 -12.63 -12.28
C PHE A 195 2.32 -12.82 -12.91
N ASN A 196 2.23 -13.45 -14.09
CA ASN A 196 0.99 -13.67 -14.84
C ASN A 196 0.20 -12.37 -15.10
N CYS A 197 0.92 -11.33 -15.52
CA CYS A 197 0.37 -10.02 -15.83
C CYS A 197 1.05 -9.39 -17.05
N THR A 198 0.45 -8.32 -17.56
CA THR A 198 1.08 -7.53 -18.63
C THR A 198 2.17 -6.61 -18.06
N LYS A 199 3.09 -6.15 -18.91
CA LYS A 199 4.12 -5.16 -18.55
C LYS A 199 3.50 -3.90 -17.90
N LYS A 200 2.40 -3.40 -18.46
CA LYS A 200 1.70 -2.20 -17.96
C LYS A 200 1.07 -2.45 -16.60
N GLU A 201 0.42 -3.61 -16.42
CA GLU A 201 -0.13 -4.04 -15.14
C GLU A 201 0.95 -4.14 -14.06
N LEU A 202 2.07 -4.81 -14.37
CA LEU A 202 3.19 -4.97 -13.42
C LEU A 202 3.64 -3.62 -12.85
N ILE A 203 3.95 -2.65 -13.71
CA ILE A 203 4.40 -1.31 -13.26
C ILE A 203 3.31 -0.61 -12.46
N SER A 204 2.08 -0.60 -12.97
CA SER A 204 0.95 0.07 -12.32
C SER A 204 0.67 -0.51 -10.93
N TRP A 205 0.71 -1.83 -10.80
CA TRP A 205 0.43 -2.55 -9.57
C TRP A 205 1.57 -2.44 -8.57
N LEU A 206 2.83 -2.57 -8.98
CA LEU A 206 3.97 -2.39 -8.08
C LEU A 206 4.03 -0.97 -7.50
N LYS A 207 3.73 0.06 -8.30
CA LYS A 207 3.60 1.46 -7.80
C LYS A 207 2.50 1.58 -6.74
N CYS A 208 1.33 1.01 -7.03
CA CYS A 208 0.20 0.98 -6.10
C CYS A 208 0.57 0.27 -4.79
N LEU A 209 1.19 -0.91 -4.87
CA LEU A 209 1.59 -1.68 -3.69
C LEU A 209 2.68 -0.99 -2.88
N ASN A 210 3.65 -0.33 -3.52
CA ASN A 210 4.66 0.46 -2.80
C ASN A 210 4.02 1.61 -2.01
N PHE A 211 3.04 2.30 -2.61
CA PHE A 211 2.26 3.33 -1.92
C PHE A 211 1.49 2.76 -0.71
N VAL A 212 0.74 1.68 -0.92
CA VAL A 212 -0.06 1.03 0.14
C VAL A 212 0.83 0.48 1.26
N ARG A 213 1.97 -0.14 0.91
CA ARG A 213 2.96 -0.61 1.88
C ARG A 213 3.45 0.52 2.76
N ASN A 214 3.75 1.69 2.18
CA ASN A 214 4.19 2.85 2.94
C ASN A 214 3.07 3.41 3.83
N ILE A 215 1.83 3.47 3.36
CA ILE A 215 0.67 3.82 4.21
C ILE A 215 0.60 2.89 5.42
N CYS A 216 0.69 1.58 5.21
CA CYS A 216 0.62 0.61 6.29
C CYS A 216 1.79 0.78 7.29
N ALA A 217 3.01 0.92 6.79
CA ALA A 217 4.22 1.09 7.60
C ALA A 217 4.24 2.40 8.41
N HIS A 218 3.66 3.47 7.88
CA HIS A 218 3.55 4.77 8.56
C HIS A 218 2.28 4.89 9.44
N ASN A 219 1.54 3.80 9.65
CA ASN A 219 0.30 3.78 10.43
C ASN A 219 -0.74 4.80 9.92
N ALA A 220 -0.79 5.05 8.62
CA ALA A 220 -1.84 5.86 8.01
C ALA A 220 -3.10 5.01 7.79
N ASN A 221 -4.26 5.67 7.69
CA ASN A 221 -5.56 5.02 7.51
C ASN A 221 -5.62 4.36 6.11
N VAL A 222 -5.82 3.05 6.06
CA VAL A 222 -5.88 2.25 4.83
C VAL A 222 -7.31 1.87 4.43
N ILE A 223 -8.24 1.76 5.40
CA ILE A 223 -9.64 1.41 5.12
C ILE A 223 -10.38 2.52 4.36
N ASP A 224 -10.00 3.78 4.58
CA ASP A 224 -10.57 4.94 3.90
C ASP A 224 -9.66 5.45 2.76
N LEU A 225 -8.81 4.56 2.23
CA LEU A 225 -7.86 4.85 1.16
C LEU A 225 -8.58 5.33 -0.12
N GLN A 226 -8.07 6.42 -0.69
CA GLN A 226 -8.44 6.88 -2.03
C GLN A 226 -7.17 7.16 -2.86
N LEU A 227 -6.94 6.35 -3.90
CA LEU A 227 -5.75 6.42 -4.72
C LEU A 227 -5.84 7.57 -5.73
N SER A 228 -4.90 8.52 -5.67
CA SER A 228 -4.80 9.59 -6.67
C SER A 228 -4.46 9.04 -8.06
N THR A 229 -3.48 8.14 -8.14
CA THR A 229 -3.15 7.39 -9.35
C THR A 229 -3.90 6.07 -9.37
N LYS A 230 -4.91 5.94 -10.23
CA LYS A 230 -5.70 4.71 -10.36
C LYS A 230 -4.83 3.58 -10.93
N PRO A 231 -4.72 2.42 -10.25
CA PRO A 231 -4.05 1.27 -10.84
C PRO A 231 -4.88 0.70 -11.99
N LEU A 232 -4.22 0.01 -12.91
CA LEU A 232 -4.91 -0.66 -14.02
C LEU A 232 -5.83 -1.76 -13.50
N CYS A 233 -7.10 -1.71 -13.92
CA CYS A 233 -8.11 -2.68 -13.54
C CYS A 233 -8.39 -3.64 -14.71
N ARG A 234 -8.31 -4.95 -14.46
CA ARG A 234 -8.73 -5.96 -15.43
C ARG A 234 -10.23 -5.89 -15.68
N LYS A 235 -10.67 -6.23 -16.89
CA LYS A 235 -12.10 -6.28 -17.25
C LYS A 235 -12.90 -7.18 -16.31
N GLN A 236 -12.36 -8.36 -15.99
CA GLN A 236 -12.98 -9.34 -15.08
C GLN A 236 -13.13 -8.85 -13.63
N TRP A 237 -12.41 -7.81 -13.22
CA TRP A 237 -12.51 -7.25 -11.86
C TRP A 237 -13.56 -6.15 -11.73
N LYS A 238 -14.05 -5.63 -12.85
CA LYS A 238 -15.04 -4.53 -12.83
C LYS A 238 -16.33 -4.94 -12.12
N GLY A 239 -16.75 -6.20 -12.25
CA GLY A 239 -17.93 -6.72 -11.56
C GLY A 239 -17.77 -6.87 -10.05
N TYR A 240 -16.55 -6.77 -9.51
CA TYR A 240 -16.31 -6.84 -8.07
C TYR A 240 -16.21 -5.48 -7.40
N LEU A 241 -16.07 -4.41 -8.19
CA LEU A 241 -15.71 -3.08 -7.70
C LEU A 241 -16.89 -2.13 -7.83
N TYR A 242 -17.11 -1.34 -6.79
CA TYR A 242 -18.04 -0.24 -6.85
C TYR A 242 -17.66 0.72 -7.98
N THR A 243 -18.62 1.15 -8.79
CA THR A 243 -18.38 2.14 -9.84
C THR A 243 -18.85 3.50 -9.40
N VAL A 244 -18.00 4.51 -9.58
CA VAL A 244 -18.39 5.90 -9.38
C VAL A 244 -18.80 6.47 -10.75
N ASN A 245 -19.95 7.14 -10.81
CA ASN A 245 -20.37 7.88 -11.99
C ASN A 245 -19.42 9.08 -12.17
N GLY A 246 -18.69 9.12 -13.28
CA GLY A 246 -18.02 10.32 -13.76
C GLY A 246 -18.80 10.95 -14.92
N ASP A 247 -18.39 12.14 -15.34
CA ASP A 247 -19.10 13.03 -16.28
C ASP A 247 -19.49 12.42 -17.65
N ASN A 248 -19.04 11.21 -17.99
CA ASN A 248 -19.55 10.40 -19.12
C ASN A 248 -19.13 8.91 -19.07
N SER A 249 -18.69 8.36 -17.93
CA SER A 249 -18.32 6.94 -17.82
C SER A 249 -18.40 6.38 -16.40
N ARG A 250 -18.79 5.10 -16.27
CA ARG A 250 -18.69 4.34 -15.02
C ARG A 250 -17.26 3.84 -14.85
N THR A 251 -16.53 4.39 -13.87
CA THR A 251 -15.17 3.94 -13.57
C THR A 251 -15.13 3.16 -12.25
N PRO A 252 -14.38 2.05 -12.18
CA PRO A 252 -14.17 1.35 -10.91
C PRO A 252 -13.59 2.29 -9.86
N SER A 253 -13.98 2.07 -8.61
CA SER A 253 -13.50 2.84 -7.48
C SER A 253 -11.98 2.73 -7.36
N ASN A 254 -11.36 3.82 -6.93
CA ASN A 254 -9.94 3.92 -6.65
C ASN A 254 -9.64 3.68 -5.16
N LYS A 255 -10.48 2.88 -4.50
CA LYS A 255 -10.41 2.60 -3.07
C LYS A 255 -9.67 1.28 -2.79
N LEU A 256 -9.73 0.81 -1.55
CA LEU A 256 -9.03 -0.40 -1.11
C LEU A 256 -9.37 -1.66 -1.93
N GLY A 257 -10.60 -1.80 -2.45
CA GLY A 257 -11.04 -3.00 -3.16
C GLY A 257 -10.12 -3.43 -4.30
N ILE A 258 -9.69 -2.49 -5.17
CA ILE A 258 -8.77 -2.81 -6.27
C ILE A 258 -7.39 -3.23 -5.76
N VAL A 259 -6.94 -2.67 -4.63
CA VAL A 259 -5.67 -3.05 -3.99
C VAL A 259 -5.73 -4.50 -3.52
N ILE A 260 -6.83 -4.92 -2.88
CA ILE A 260 -7.00 -6.31 -2.43
C ILE A 260 -6.97 -7.28 -3.61
N LEU A 261 -7.62 -6.93 -4.73
CA LEU A 261 -7.60 -7.77 -5.93
C LEU A 261 -6.20 -7.92 -6.52
N ILE A 262 -5.41 -6.84 -6.55
CA ILE A 262 -4.01 -6.85 -7.00
C ILE A 262 -3.15 -7.74 -6.08
N ILE A 263 -3.26 -7.55 -4.76
CA ILE A 263 -2.52 -8.37 -3.78
C ILE A 263 -2.91 -9.84 -3.94
N LYS A 264 -4.21 -10.14 -4.04
CA LYS A 264 -4.71 -11.50 -4.24
C LYS A 264 -4.18 -12.14 -5.52
N HIS A 265 -4.14 -11.38 -6.61
CA HIS A 265 -3.56 -11.87 -7.86
C HIS A 265 -2.07 -12.22 -7.72
N PHE A 266 -1.24 -11.29 -7.24
CA PHE A 266 0.20 -11.57 -7.10
C PHE A 266 0.49 -12.69 -6.10
N VAL A 267 -0.14 -12.67 -4.92
CA VAL A 267 0.08 -13.69 -3.89
C VAL A 267 -0.36 -15.06 -4.39
N ASN A 268 -1.49 -15.19 -5.09
CA ASN A 268 -1.91 -16.49 -5.63
C ASN A 268 -1.01 -16.99 -6.76
N THR A 269 -0.41 -16.08 -7.54
CA THR A 269 0.61 -16.44 -8.53
C THR A 269 1.90 -16.94 -7.87
N ILE A 270 2.27 -16.39 -6.71
CA ILE A 270 3.49 -16.78 -5.98
C ILE A 270 3.27 -18.05 -5.15
N ASN A 271 2.15 -18.11 -4.42
CA ASN A 271 1.83 -19.17 -3.48
C ASN A 271 0.32 -19.42 -3.46
N LYS A 272 -0.12 -20.44 -4.20
CA LYS A 272 -1.53 -20.88 -4.26
C LYS A 272 -2.09 -21.35 -2.91
N LYS A 273 -1.22 -21.71 -1.95
CA LYS A 273 -1.60 -22.19 -0.61
C LYS A 273 -1.57 -21.08 0.44
N TYR A 274 -1.46 -19.82 0.06
CA TYR A 274 -1.45 -18.71 1.01
C TYR A 274 -2.74 -18.68 1.84
N GLY A 275 -2.59 -18.58 3.17
CA GLY A 275 -3.70 -18.51 4.11
C GLY A 275 -4.37 -17.14 4.12
N TRP A 276 -5.48 -17.00 3.42
CA TRP A 276 -6.24 -15.75 3.31
C TRP A 276 -7.14 -15.43 4.52
N ARG A 277 -7.30 -16.38 5.45
CA ARG A 277 -8.26 -16.32 6.57
C ARG A 277 -8.26 -14.99 7.33
N ASN A 278 -7.10 -14.42 7.60
CA ASN A 278 -6.98 -13.19 8.38
C ASN A 278 -7.47 -11.95 7.61
N ILE A 279 -7.03 -11.78 6.36
CA ILE A 279 -7.47 -10.68 5.49
C ILE A 279 -8.98 -10.81 5.21
N ASN A 280 -9.43 -12.03 4.90
CA ASN A 280 -10.84 -12.35 4.69
C ASN A 280 -11.70 -11.93 5.88
N LYS A 281 -11.29 -12.35 7.08
CA LYS A 281 -11.98 -12.02 8.34
C LYS A 281 -12.02 -10.52 8.60
N ASP A 282 -10.93 -9.78 8.33
CA ASP A 282 -10.89 -8.34 8.52
C ASP A 282 -11.81 -7.60 7.53
N ILE A 283 -11.78 -7.97 6.25
CA ILE A 283 -12.66 -7.38 5.22
C ILE A 283 -14.13 -7.67 5.55
N CYS A 284 -14.48 -8.92 5.84
CA CYS A 284 -15.85 -9.30 6.18
C CYS A 284 -16.35 -8.59 7.44
N ARG A 285 -15.49 -8.31 8.43
CA ARG A 285 -15.83 -7.53 9.64
C ARG A 285 -15.98 -6.03 9.38
N LEU A 286 -15.22 -5.48 8.44
CA LEU A 286 -15.35 -4.09 8.02
C LEU A 286 -16.65 -3.86 7.24
N VAL A 287 -17.04 -4.83 6.42
CA VAL A 287 -18.27 -4.77 5.61
C VAL A 287 -19.51 -5.10 6.43
N ASP A 288 -19.46 -6.13 7.28
CA ASP A 288 -20.52 -6.47 8.23
C ASP A 288 -21.91 -6.54 7.57
N LYS A 289 -22.00 -7.22 6.42
CA LYS A 289 -23.22 -7.36 5.61
C LYS A 289 -23.91 -6.04 5.20
N SER A 290 -23.18 -4.92 5.18
CA SER A 290 -23.68 -3.61 4.76
C SER A 290 -23.09 -3.22 3.40
N ASP A 291 -23.97 -2.96 2.43
CA ASP A 291 -23.57 -2.50 1.10
C ASP A 291 -22.91 -1.10 1.17
N GLU A 292 -23.38 -0.22 2.04
CA GLU A 292 -22.74 1.08 2.28
C GLU A 292 -21.29 0.91 2.74
N ARG A 293 -21.03 -0.01 3.68
CA ARG A 293 -19.67 -0.30 4.15
C ARG A 293 -18.84 -1.00 3.06
N ALA A 294 -19.43 -1.85 2.22
CA ALA A 294 -18.76 -2.42 1.05
C ALA A 294 -18.33 -1.33 0.04
N HIS A 295 -19.21 -0.38 -0.26
CA HIS A 295 -18.92 0.77 -1.12
C HIS A 295 -17.81 1.66 -0.54
N LEU A 296 -17.75 1.81 0.79
CA LEU A 296 -16.66 2.54 1.45
C LEU A 296 -15.29 1.88 1.20
N LEU A 297 -15.21 0.56 1.21
CA LEU A 297 -13.99 -0.16 0.83
C LEU A 297 -13.76 -0.20 -0.69
N GLY A 298 -14.79 0.04 -1.48
CA GLY A 298 -14.74 0.08 -2.95
C GLY A 298 -15.21 -1.20 -3.64
N PHE A 299 -15.87 -2.11 -2.92
CA PHE A 299 -16.52 -3.30 -3.48
C PHE A 299 -17.94 -3.00 -3.93
N LEU A 300 -18.43 -3.74 -4.92
CA LEU A 300 -19.74 -3.52 -5.53
C LEU A 300 -20.89 -3.58 -4.51
N ASP A 301 -20.91 -4.61 -3.67
CA ASP A 301 -21.90 -4.81 -2.63
C ASP A 301 -21.34 -5.79 -1.58
N SER A 302 -22.08 -6.03 -0.51
CA SER A 302 -21.67 -6.95 0.55
C SER A 302 -21.65 -8.41 0.09
N ASN A 303 -22.56 -8.83 -0.80
CA ASN A 303 -22.63 -10.21 -1.30
C ASN A 303 -21.35 -10.60 -2.04
N ILE A 304 -20.86 -9.75 -2.94
CA ILE A 304 -19.59 -9.93 -3.66
C ILE A 304 -18.42 -10.09 -2.68
N VAL A 305 -18.42 -9.33 -1.58
CA VAL A 305 -17.37 -9.46 -0.56
C VAL A 305 -17.39 -10.85 0.07
N TYR A 306 -18.56 -11.37 0.45
CA TYR A 306 -18.66 -12.71 1.03
C TYR A 306 -18.44 -13.82 -0.01
N GLU A 307 -18.74 -13.60 -1.29
CA GLU A 307 -18.37 -14.53 -2.36
C GLU A 307 -16.83 -14.63 -2.49
N LEU A 308 -16.15 -13.48 -2.50
CA LEU A 308 -14.70 -13.41 -2.68
C LEU A 308 -13.90 -13.80 -1.43
N PHE A 309 -14.45 -13.54 -0.24
CA PHE A 309 -13.71 -13.56 1.03
C PHE A 309 -14.46 -14.26 2.18
N GLY A 310 -15.67 -14.77 1.99
CA GLY A 310 -16.48 -15.39 3.06
C GLY A 310 -16.04 -16.80 3.48
N LYS A 311 -15.04 -17.38 2.79
CA LYS A 311 -14.43 -18.69 3.08
C LYS A 311 -13.15 -18.53 3.90
#